data_AF-A0A974T9X0-F1
#
_entry.id   AF-A0A974T9X0-F1
#
_cell.length_a   1.000
_cell.length_b   1.000
_cell.length_c   1.000
_cell.angle_alpha   90.00
_cell.angle_beta   90.00
_cell.angle_gamma   90.00
#
_symmetry.space_group_name_H-M   'P 1'
#
loop_
_entity.id
_entity.type
_entity.pdbx_description
1 polymer ?
#
loop_
_entity_poly.entity_id
_entity_poly.type
_entity_poly.pdbx_seq_one_letter_code
_entity_poly.pdbx_strand_id
1 'polypeptide(L)'
;MHPTDKLSHFIREEYLAAGGAYESDLFATREQVYLIDKELAYTLAEQKLEGKREAIAAEGWKWITVTPDFSYQTSHHYGRVYPEKVELPAGDQAELDRFNTELETLTAQLEEQDLYGDEDAEDLTEAQAALVESYKRVNSAIEAIQDREDAYTDEQKATSGAVITLDHVGEIRIERGLIAPQDRAAETRTKDTGKVTQIDGETVATKEVETSTLSAALTEDLTVQRTAALAVELAKRPDVAILATTYSLALQHFYSGYYDASKPISAVQIKREAPPRASDEMAQTPAILALASLEAEWKERLPKTAADLWDWCASATPETLLNLLTVLTGLSLNATQQRHEKRHTRHDNADQIARAINCDMTLHWQPDAAFFRRRSKAFMADAITEASGDSYSAVAKGLPKLGKADAIEATVAAVSGRSWLPTVLRTPENVAPISAPEQQMEEAA
;
A
#
# COMPACT_ATOMS: atom_id res chain seq x y z
N MET A 1 5.12 -27.02 2.02
CA MET A 1 5.10 -25.64 1.52
C MET A 1 3.71 -25.41 0.95
N HIS A 2 3.04 -24.32 1.34
CA HIS A 2 1.66 -24.08 0.92
C HIS A 2 1.63 -23.69 -0.57
N PRO A 3 0.58 -24.04 -1.35
CA PRO A 3 0.47 -23.66 -2.75
C PRO A 3 0.58 -22.15 -3.03
N THR A 4 0.22 -21.32 -2.04
CA THR A 4 0.26 -19.85 -2.09
C THR A 4 1.56 -19.26 -1.55
N ASP A 5 2.53 -20.10 -1.18
CA ASP A 5 3.86 -19.65 -0.81
C ASP A 5 4.60 -19.17 -2.06
N LYS A 6 5.22 -17.98 -2.00
CA LYS A 6 5.98 -17.39 -3.12
C LYS A 6 7.00 -18.36 -3.73
N LEU A 7 7.62 -19.17 -2.88
CA LEU A 7 8.62 -20.15 -3.32
C LEU A 7 7.93 -21.31 -4.06
N SER A 8 6.77 -21.75 -3.57
CA SER A 8 5.98 -22.79 -4.22
C SER A 8 5.41 -22.35 -5.56
N HIS A 9 5.14 -21.06 -5.77
CA HIS A 9 4.73 -20.52 -7.07
C HIS A 9 5.92 -20.53 -8.05
N PHE A 10 7.08 -20.06 -7.59
CA PHE A 10 8.25 -19.85 -8.44
C PHE A 10 8.91 -21.13 -8.98
N ILE A 11 8.95 -22.22 -8.21
CA ILE A 11 9.68 -23.46 -8.57
C ILE A 11 8.82 -24.69 -8.82
N ARG A 12 7.49 -24.55 -8.89
CA ARG A 12 6.59 -25.71 -8.86
C ARG A 12 6.91 -26.72 -9.96
N GLU A 13 7.04 -26.25 -11.19
CA GLU A 13 7.22 -27.11 -12.34
C GLU A 13 8.56 -27.83 -12.29
N GLU A 14 9.63 -27.10 -11.95
CA GLU A 14 10.97 -27.65 -11.79
C GLU A 14 11.05 -28.65 -10.63
N TYR A 15 10.35 -28.37 -9.53
CA TYR A 15 10.27 -29.25 -8.37
C TYR A 15 9.59 -30.58 -8.69
N LEU A 16 8.46 -30.53 -9.43
CA LEU A 16 7.77 -31.73 -9.88
C LEU A 16 8.60 -32.50 -10.91
N ALA A 17 9.27 -31.80 -11.84
CA ALA A 17 10.18 -32.41 -12.81
C ALA A 17 11.40 -33.09 -12.16
N ALA A 18 11.88 -32.54 -11.04
CA ALA A 18 12.95 -33.13 -10.23
C ALA A 18 12.49 -34.33 -9.38
N GLY A 19 11.20 -34.71 -9.45
CA GLY A 19 10.64 -35.82 -8.68
C GLY A 19 10.39 -35.48 -7.20
N GLY A 20 10.26 -34.20 -6.87
CA GLY A 20 10.03 -33.74 -5.50
C GLY A 20 8.73 -34.27 -4.91
N ALA A 21 8.76 -34.63 -3.62
CA ALA A 21 7.60 -35.18 -2.93
C ALA A 21 6.51 -34.11 -2.74
N TYR A 22 5.25 -34.46 -3.01
CA TYR A 22 4.14 -33.53 -2.89
C TYR A 22 2.87 -34.20 -2.33
N GLU A 23 2.01 -33.38 -1.71
CA GLU A 23 0.66 -33.76 -1.29
C GLU A 23 -0.36 -32.95 -2.10
N SER A 24 -1.39 -33.61 -2.61
CA SER A 24 -2.53 -32.96 -3.26
C SER A 24 -3.80 -33.32 -2.51
N ASP A 25 -4.62 -32.33 -2.18
CA ASP A 25 -5.97 -32.59 -1.65
C ASP A 25 -6.78 -33.36 -2.72
N LEU A 26 -7.60 -34.33 -2.29
CA LEU A 26 -8.47 -35.12 -3.17
C LEU A 26 -9.48 -34.27 -3.95
N PHE A 27 -9.74 -33.04 -3.50
CA PHE A 27 -10.62 -32.07 -4.17
C PHE A 27 -9.88 -30.89 -4.80
N ALA A 28 -8.55 -30.86 -4.75
CA ALA A 28 -7.75 -29.80 -5.35
C ALA A 28 -7.73 -29.92 -6.89
N THR A 29 -7.88 -28.79 -7.59
CA THR A 29 -7.41 -28.66 -8.97
C THR A 29 -5.88 -28.87 -9.01
N ARG A 30 -5.31 -29.21 -10.18
CA ARG A 30 -3.86 -29.43 -10.36
C ARG A 30 -2.96 -28.29 -9.82
N GLU A 31 -3.55 -27.13 -9.54
CA GLU A 31 -2.90 -25.91 -9.06
C GLU A 31 -2.78 -25.80 -7.52
N GLN A 32 -3.28 -26.75 -6.73
CA GLN A 32 -3.19 -26.70 -5.26
C GLN A 32 -2.40 -27.88 -4.69
N VAL A 33 -1.10 -27.90 -5.00
CA VAL A 33 -0.16 -28.95 -4.59
C VAL A 33 0.78 -28.43 -3.49
N TYR A 34 0.88 -29.17 -2.38
CA TYR A 34 1.77 -28.88 -1.26
C TYR A 34 3.13 -29.54 -1.49
N LEU A 35 4.20 -28.74 -1.59
CA LEU A 35 5.55 -29.27 -1.75
C LEU A 35 6.11 -29.70 -0.40
N ILE A 36 6.53 -30.96 -0.24
CA ILE A 36 6.96 -31.51 1.05
C ILE A 36 8.43 -31.19 1.33
N ASP A 37 9.30 -31.41 0.34
CA ASP A 37 10.74 -31.21 0.45
C ASP A 37 11.08 -29.72 0.29
N LYS A 38 11.26 -29.05 1.43
CA LYS A 38 11.61 -27.64 1.43
C LYS A 38 13.05 -27.40 0.97
N GLU A 39 13.97 -28.32 1.25
CA GLU A 39 15.38 -28.15 0.91
C GLU A 39 15.56 -28.19 -0.61
N LEU A 40 14.94 -29.18 -1.27
CA LEU A 40 14.90 -29.25 -2.73
C LEU A 40 14.26 -28.01 -3.36
N ALA A 41 13.15 -27.53 -2.81
CA ALA A 41 12.50 -26.31 -3.30
C ALA A 41 13.39 -25.06 -3.18
N TYR A 42 14.09 -24.88 -2.06
CA TYR A 42 15.05 -23.79 -1.87
C TYR A 42 16.24 -23.91 -2.82
N THR A 43 16.82 -25.11 -2.98
CA THR A 43 17.94 -25.34 -3.91
C THR A 43 17.55 -25.04 -5.35
N LEU A 44 16.38 -25.49 -5.80
CA LEU A 44 15.90 -25.21 -7.16
C LEU A 44 15.65 -23.70 -7.37
N ALA A 45 15.16 -23.01 -6.35
CA ALA A 45 14.93 -21.57 -6.44
C ALA A 45 16.24 -20.79 -6.52
N GLU A 46 17.23 -21.15 -5.69
CA GLU A 46 18.58 -20.60 -5.77
C GLU A 46 19.19 -20.82 -7.15
N GLN A 47 19.11 -22.04 -7.70
CA GLN A 47 19.62 -22.35 -9.04
C GLN A 47 18.92 -21.54 -10.13
N LYS A 48 17.59 -21.40 -10.06
CA LYS A 48 16.80 -20.64 -11.03
C LYS A 48 17.12 -19.13 -10.96
N LEU A 49 17.32 -18.59 -9.76
CA LEU A 49 17.74 -17.20 -9.57
C LEU A 49 19.19 -16.96 -10.00
N GLU A 50 20.09 -17.93 -9.78
CA GLU A 50 21.50 -17.84 -10.16
C GLU A 50 21.68 -17.63 -11.66
N GLY A 51 20.74 -18.12 -12.49
CA GLY A 51 20.72 -17.85 -13.93
C GLY A 51 20.65 -16.36 -14.30
N LYS A 52 20.28 -15.46 -13.38
CA LYS A 52 20.29 -14.01 -13.60
C LYS A 52 21.61 -13.35 -13.21
N ARG A 53 22.50 -14.05 -12.51
CA ARG A 53 23.71 -13.44 -11.93
C ARG A 53 24.66 -12.86 -12.98
N GLU A 54 24.85 -13.52 -14.12
CA GLU A 54 25.77 -13.04 -15.16
C GLU A 54 25.32 -11.69 -15.74
N ALA A 55 24.02 -11.51 -15.96
CA ALA A 55 23.45 -10.24 -16.43
C ALA A 55 23.71 -9.11 -15.42
N ILE A 56 23.56 -9.38 -14.12
CA ILE A 56 23.81 -8.40 -13.06
C ILE A 56 25.32 -8.16 -12.85
N ALA A 57 26.16 -9.18 -13.05
CA ALA A 57 27.61 -9.04 -12.97
C ALA A 57 28.16 -8.10 -14.03
N ALA A 58 27.57 -8.11 -15.23
CA ALA A 58 27.91 -7.18 -16.30
C ALA A 58 27.62 -5.71 -15.96
N GLU A 59 26.77 -5.43 -14.95
CA GLU A 59 26.47 -4.07 -14.52
C GLU A 59 27.60 -3.42 -13.71
N GLY A 60 28.50 -4.21 -13.10
CA GLY A 60 29.69 -3.70 -12.38
C GLY A 60 29.60 -3.60 -10.84
N TRP A 61 28.60 -4.24 -10.21
CA TRP A 61 28.42 -4.20 -8.76
C TRP A 61 29.57 -4.86 -7.98
N LYS A 62 29.96 -4.28 -6.83
CA LYS A 62 31.03 -4.80 -5.94
C LYS A 62 30.81 -6.24 -5.53
N TRP A 63 29.56 -6.62 -5.26
CA TRP A 63 29.16 -7.96 -4.89
C TRP A 63 27.74 -8.25 -5.37
N ILE A 64 27.45 -9.52 -5.59
CA ILE A 64 26.11 -10.00 -5.95
C ILE A 64 25.80 -11.18 -5.04
N THR A 65 24.62 -11.13 -4.41
CA THR A 65 24.09 -12.22 -3.58
C THR A 65 22.82 -12.75 -4.21
N VAL A 66 22.67 -14.07 -4.25
CA VAL A 66 21.46 -14.73 -4.72
C VAL A 66 20.81 -15.44 -3.54
N THR A 67 19.57 -15.08 -3.23
CA THR A 67 18.81 -15.72 -2.13
C THR A 67 17.32 -15.64 -2.41
N PRO A 68 16.55 -16.74 -2.31
CA PRO A 68 15.09 -16.71 -2.44
C PRO A 68 14.40 -15.96 -1.29
N ASP A 69 15.10 -15.81 -0.15
CA ASP A 69 14.61 -15.11 1.02
C ASP A 69 15.47 -13.89 1.37
N PHE A 70 15.03 -12.74 0.87
CA PHE A 70 15.52 -11.44 1.29
C PHE A 70 14.41 -10.67 2.01
N SER A 71 14.13 -11.08 3.24
CA SER A 71 13.09 -10.46 4.06
C SER A 71 13.44 -9.03 4.48
N TYR A 72 12.42 -8.26 4.88
CA TYR A 72 12.59 -6.91 5.43
C TYR A 72 13.62 -6.86 6.56
N GLN A 73 13.59 -7.85 7.47
CA GLN A 73 14.55 -7.97 8.58
C GLN A 73 15.99 -8.12 8.08
N THR A 74 16.20 -8.84 6.99
CA THR A 74 17.52 -9.02 6.37
C THR A 74 17.98 -7.75 5.67
N SER A 75 17.08 -7.10 4.92
CA SER A 75 17.38 -5.87 4.18
C SER A 75 17.81 -4.70 5.08
N HIS A 76 17.30 -4.63 6.31
CA HIS A 76 17.60 -3.54 7.25
C HIS A 76 19.06 -3.44 7.69
N HIS A 77 19.80 -4.55 7.62
CA HIS A 77 21.20 -4.57 7.99
C HIS A 77 22.10 -3.94 6.90
N TYR A 78 21.58 -3.78 5.68
CA TYR A 78 22.31 -3.16 4.56
C TYR A 78 22.15 -1.64 4.57
N GLY A 79 23.20 -0.91 4.19
CA GLY A 79 23.08 0.49 3.77
C GLY A 79 22.53 0.58 2.35
N ARG A 80 22.20 1.79 1.88
CA ARG A 80 21.73 2.02 0.51
C ARG A 80 22.40 3.21 -0.16
N VAL A 81 22.69 3.05 -1.44
CA VAL A 81 22.91 4.13 -2.41
C VAL A 81 21.77 4.10 -3.42
N TYR A 82 21.40 5.26 -3.93
CA TYR A 82 20.30 5.43 -4.88
C TYR A 82 20.85 5.89 -6.23
N PRO A 83 20.20 5.51 -7.33
CA PRO A 83 20.60 5.96 -8.65
C PRO A 83 20.43 7.48 -8.76
N GLU A 84 21.22 8.09 -9.64
CA GLU A 84 21.13 9.50 -9.97
C GLU A 84 20.42 9.67 -11.31
N LYS A 85 19.68 10.77 -11.46
CA LYS A 85 19.08 11.11 -12.75
C LYS A 85 20.16 11.50 -13.75
N VAL A 86 20.28 10.74 -14.82
CA VAL A 86 21.15 11.01 -15.96
C VAL A 86 20.32 11.41 -17.17
N GLU A 87 20.89 12.27 -18.02
CA GLU A 87 20.28 12.59 -19.31
C GLU A 87 20.28 11.36 -20.20
N LEU A 88 19.13 11.07 -20.81
CA LEU A 88 19.02 10.00 -21.81
C LEU A 88 19.95 10.32 -23.00
N PRO A 89 20.70 9.34 -23.52
CA PRO A 89 21.42 9.50 -24.77
C PRO A 89 20.48 9.96 -25.89
N ALA A 90 20.97 10.80 -26.80
CA ALA A 90 20.13 11.37 -27.88
C ALA A 90 19.38 10.31 -28.71
N GLY A 91 19.93 9.10 -28.85
CA GLY A 91 19.26 7.97 -29.51
C GLY A 91 18.08 7.43 -28.71
N ASP A 92 18.24 7.25 -27.41
CA ASP A 92 17.20 6.78 -26.51
C ASP A 92 16.08 7.83 -26.37
N GLN A 93 16.45 9.12 -26.31
CA GLN A 93 15.47 10.22 -26.33
C GLN A 93 14.65 10.24 -27.62
N ALA A 94 15.29 10.07 -28.78
CA ALA A 94 14.59 10.03 -30.06
C ALA A 94 13.64 8.81 -30.17
N GLU A 95 14.03 7.68 -29.57
CA GLU A 95 13.18 6.49 -29.50
C GLU A 95 12.01 6.68 -28.53
N LEU A 96 12.24 7.32 -27.38
CA LEU A 96 11.20 7.72 -26.43
C LEU A 96 10.18 8.65 -27.08
N ASP A 97 10.64 9.68 -27.81
CA ASP A 97 9.77 10.61 -28.53
C ASP A 97 8.92 9.89 -29.59
N ARG A 98 9.52 8.93 -30.31
CA ARG A 98 8.81 8.07 -31.27
C ARG A 98 7.73 7.24 -30.58
N PHE A 99 8.06 6.57 -29.47
CA PHE A 99 7.10 5.75 -28.75
C PHE A 99 6.00 6.58 -28.10
N ASN A 100 6.29 7.78 -27.58
CA ASN A 100 5.27 8.70 -27.08
C ASN A 100 4.28 9.09 -28.19
N THR A 101 4.78 9.38 -29.40
CA THR A 101 3.92 9.67 -30.56
C THR A 101 3.05 8.46 -30.96
N GLU A 102 3.62 7.26 -30.90
CA GLU A 102 2.89 5.99 -31.13
C GLU A 102 1.83 5.78 -30.05
N LEU A 103 2.15 6.05 -28.78
CA LEU A 103 1.24 5.93 -27.63
C LEU A 103 0.06 6.90 -27.73
N GLU A 104 0.31 8.16 -28.12
CA GLU A 104 -0.77 9.14 -28.38
C GLU A 104 -1.72 8.64 -29.47
N THR A 105 -1.17 8.07 -30.53
CA THR A 105 -1.95 7.51 -31.65
C THR A 105 -2.79 6.30 -31.20
N LEU A 106 -2.20 5.39 -30.42
CA LEU A 106 -2.89 4.20 -29.90
C LEU A 106 -3.95 4.57 -28.86
N THR A 107 -3.67 5.54 -27.99
CA THR A 107 -4.63 6.09 -27.02
C THR A 107 -5.86 6.62 -27.73
N ALA A 108 -5.69 7.45 -28.78
CA ALA A 108 -6.81 8.00 -29.54
C ALA A 108 -7.66 6.91 -30.23
N GLN A 109 -7.03 5.83 -30.73
CA GLN A 109 -7.74 4.69 -31.32
C GLN A 109 -8.51 3.87 -30.27
N LEU A 110 -7.97 3.73 -29.06
CA LEU A 110 -8.66 3.07 -27.95
C LEU A 110 -9.85 3.91 -27.45
N GLU A 111 -9.69 5.24 -27.36
CA GLU A 111 -10.79 6.15 -27.02
C GLU A 111 -11.92 6.12 -28.06
N GLU A 112 -11.62 6.11 -29.36
CA GLU A 112 -12.63 6.01 -30.43
C GLU A 112 -13.45 4.71 -30.35
N GLN A 113 -12.87 3.66 -29.78
CA GLN A 113 -13.49 2.35 -29.61
C GLN A 113 -14.06 2.12 -28.20
N ASP A 114 -14.06 3.13 -27.32
CA ASP A 114 -14.48 3.06 -25.92
C ASP A 114 -13.74 1.96 -25.11
N LEU A 115 -12.48 1.69 -25.45
CA LEU A 115 -11.63 0.67 -24.80
C LEU A 115 -10.56 1.25 -23.87
N TYR A 116 -10.36 2.57 -23.87
CA TYR A 116 -9.39 3.20 -23.01
C TYR A 116 -9.78 3.07 -21.52
N GLY A 117 -8.93 2.42 -20.71
CA GLY A 117 -9.24 2.09 -19.32
C GLY A 117 -10.10 0.82 -19.11
N ASP A 118 -10.45 0.10 -20.18
CA ASP A 118 -11.09 -1.23 -20.14
C ASP A 118 -10.26 -2.27 -20.92
N GLU A 119 -8.94 -2.19 -20.75
CA GLU A 119 -7.93 -2.97 -21.48
C GLU A 119 -7.89 -4.47 -21.12
N ASP A 120 -8.72 -4.89 -20.17
CA ASP A 120 -8.86 -6.27 -19.69
C ASP A 120 -10.26 -6.85 -19.97
N ALA A 121 -11.04 -6.21 -20.84
CA ALA A 121 -12.34 -6.73 -21.27
C ALA A 121 -12.21 -8.13 -21.88
N GLU A 122 -13.10 -9.04 -21.48
CA GLU A 122 -13.07 -10.45 -21.93
C GLU A 122 -13.66 -10.66 -23.33
N ASP A 123 -14.41 -9.68 -23.86
CA ASP A 123 -15.14 -9.76 -25.14
C ASP A 123 -14.55 -8.79 -26.19
N LEU A 124 -13.24 -8.90 -26.43
CA LEU A 124 -12.56 -8.11 -27.46
C LEU A 124 -12.57 -8.86 -28.79
N THR A 125 -12.82 -8.12 -29.88
CA THR A 125 -12.52 -8.63 -31.22
C THR A 125 -11.01 -8.79 -31.42
N GLU A 126 -10.59 -9.60 -32.39
CA GLU A 126 -9.15 -9.81 -32.69
C GLU A 126 -8.42 -8.49 -32.99
N ALA A 127 -9.07 -7.54 -33.67
CA ALA A 127 -8.51 -6.22 -33.96
C ALA A 127 -8.34 -5.37 -32.69
N GLN A 128 -9.31 -5.43 -31.77
CA GLN A 128 -9.25 -4.71 -30.49
C GLN A 128 -8.20 -5.29 -29.56
N ALA A 129 -8.10 -6.62 -29.48
CA ALA A 129 -7.07 -7.30 -28.71
C ALA A 129 -5.66 -6.94 -29.20
N ALA A 130 -5.44 -6.92 -30.53
CA ALA A 130 -4.16 -6.51 -31.11
C ALA A 130 -3.83 -5.03 -30.84
N LEU A 131 -4.85 -4.16 -30.79
CA LEU A 131 -4.69 -2.75 -30.45
C LEU A 131 -4.26 -2.57 -28.98
N VAL A 132 -4.95 -3.24 -28.05
CA VAL A 132 -4.62 -3.25 -26.62
C VAL A 132 -3.22 -3.83 -26.37
N GLU A 133 -2.86 -4.93 -27.04
CA GLU A 133 -1.52 -5.52 -26.93
C GLU A 133 -0.45 -4.56 -27.44
N SER A 134 -0.72 -3.85 -28.55
CA SER A 134 0.19 -2.82 -29.07
C SER A 134 0.38 -1.67 -28.09
N TYR A 135 -0.71 -1.21 -27.45
CA TYR A 135 -0.66 -0.19 -26.40
C TYR A 135 0.18 -0.64 -25.21
N LYS A 136 -0.09 -1.84 -24.66
CA LYS A 136 0.67 -2.44 -23.55
C LYS A 136 2.16 -2.55 -23.90
N ARG A 137 2.48 -3.03 -25.11
CA ARG A 137 3.87 -3.15 -25.61
C ARG A 137 4.58 -1.79 -25.69
N VAL A 138 3.93 -0.75 -26.22
CA VAL A 138 4.53 0.58 -26.37
C VAL A 138 4.72 1.22 -25.00
N ASN A 139 3.75 1.10 -24.09
CA ASN A 139 3.88 1.63 -22.73
C ASN A 139 5.05 0.97 -21.98
N SER A 140 5.19 -0.35 -22.05
CA SER A 140 6.35 -1.05 -21.49
C SER A 140 7.68 -0.64 -22.13
N ALA A 141 7.69 -0.29 -23.42
CA ALA A 141 8.90 0.20 -24.08
C ALA A 141 9.30 1.61 -23.60
N ILE A 142 8.31 2.49 -23.36
CA ILE A 142 8.51 3.82 -22.78
C ILE A 142 9.10 3.72 -21.39
N GLU A 143 8.47 2.92 -20.51
CA GLU A 143 8.94 2.66 -19.15
C GLU A 143 10.39 2.14 -19.16
N ALA A 144 10.71 1.18 -20.04
CA ALA A 144 12.05 0.61 -20.13
C ALA A 144 13.13 1.60 -20.62
N ILE A 145 12.76 2.67 -21.32
CA ILE A 145 13.69 3.75 -21.68
C ILE A 145 13.79 4.74 -20.52
N GLN A 146 12.66 5.13 -19.91
CA GLN A 146 12.64 6.05 -18.77
C GLN A 146 13.38 5.50 -17.54
N ASP A 147 13.34 4.18 -17.32
CA ASP A 147 14.11 3.50 -16.28
C ASP A 147 15.63 3.71 -16.43
N ARG A 148 16.11 4.05 -17.64
CA ARG A 148 17.54 4.36 -17.90
C ARG A 148 17.93 5.76 -17.47
N GLU A 149 16.96 6.64 -17.17
CA GLU A 149 17.24 7.92 -16.52
C GLU A 149 17.79 7.72 -15.11
N ASP A 150 17.42 6.65 -14.42
CA ASP A 150 17.91 6.34 -13.07
C ASP A 150 19.14 5.43 -13.15
N ALA A 151 20.33 6.02 -13.29
CA ALA A 151 21.58 5.28 -13.42
C ALA A 151 22.45 5.35 -12.14
N TYR A 152 23.10 4.23 -11.83
CA TYR A 152 24.13 4.20 -10.78
C TYR A 152 25.51 4.51 -11.36
N THR A 153 26.24 5.41 -10.70
CA THR A 153 27.62 5.72 -11.11
C THR A 153 28.57 4.56 -10.82
N ASP A 154 29.73 4.53 -11.47
CA ASP A 154 30.74 3.51 -11.24
C ASP A 154 31.24 3.54 -9.78
N GLU A 155 31.31 4.72 -9.15
CA GLU A 155 31.66 4.85 -7.73
C GLU A 155 30.60 4.25 -6.81
N GLN A 156 29.31 4.46 -7.12
CA GLN A 156 28.21 3.86 -6.36
C GLN A 156 28.22 2.34 -6.49
N LYS A 157 28.44 1.81 -7.69
CA LYS A 157 28.54 0.36 -7.94
C LYS A 157 29.79 -0.27 -7.30
N ALA A 158 30.91 0.47 -7.24
CA ALA A 158 32.13 0.01 -6.60
C ALA A 158 32.02 -0.10 -5.07
N THR A 159 31.06 0.59 -4.46
CA THR A 159 30.84 0.61 -2.99
C THR A 159 29.62 -0.19 -2.54
N SER A 160 28.74 -0.58 -3.46
CA SER A 160 27.50 -1.29 -3.17
C SER A 160 27.31 -2.54 -4.05
N GLY A 161 26.32 -3.36 -3.70
CA GLY A 161 26.03 -4.62 -4.36
C GLY A 161 24.57 -4.77 -4.73
N ALA A 162 24.26 -5.94 -5.30
CA ALA A 162 22.92 -6.31 -5.69
C ALA A 162 22.49 -7.64 -5.06
N VAL A 163 21.21 -7.76 -4.72
CA VAL A 163 20.59 -9.01 -4.26
C VAL A 163 19.55 -9.46 -5.28
N ILE A 164 19.68 -10.68 -5.78
CA ILE A 164 18.70 -11.34 -6.63
C ILE A 164 17.82 -12.21 -5.72
N THR A 165 16.53 -11.90 -5.64
CA THR A 165 15.57 -12.50 -4.70
C THR A 165 14.19 -12.72 -5.34
N LEU A 166 13.29 -13.33 -4.59
CA LEU A 166 11.86 -13.37 -4.89
C LEU A 166 11.10 -12.27 -4.16
N ASP A 167 10.13 -11.68 -4.85
CA ASP A 167 9.14 -10.81 -4.24
C ASP A 167 8.06 -11.61 -3.46
N HIS A 168 7.01 -10.93 -3.01
CA HIS A 168 5.95 -11.55 -2.21
C HIS A 168 5.00 -12.44 -3.02
N VAL A 169 5.00 -12.33 -4.36
CA VAL A 169 4.16 -13.09 -5.28
C VAL A 169 4.95 -14.26 -5.90
N GLY A 170 6.28 -14.26 -5.77
CA GLY A 170 7.15 -15.30 -6.32
C GLY A 170 7.77 -14.92 -7.66
N GLU A 171 7.78 -13.63 -8.00
CA GLU A 171 8.49 -13.11 -9.17
C GLU A 171 9.92 -12.71 -8.82
N ILE A 172 10.80 -12.75 -9.82
CA ILE A 172 12.21 -12.37 -9.63
C ILE A 172 12.30 -10.87 -9.40
N ARG A 173 12.93 -10.48 -8.30
CA ARG A 173 13.20 -9.09 -7.91
C ARG A 173 14.69 -8.90 -7.70
N ILE A 174 15.24 -7.81 -8.24
CA ILE A 174 16.65 -7.45 -8.08
C ILE A 174 16.74 -6.17 -7.26
N GLU A 175 17.31 -6.25 -6.06
CA GLU A 175 17.58 -5.10 -5.21
C GLU A 175 19.01 -4.60 -5.44
N ARG A 176 19.15 -3.43 -6.09
CA ARG A 176 20.43 -2.77 -6.40
C ARG A 176 20.79 -1.72 -5.34
N GLY A 177 22.07 -1.34 -5.30
CA GLY A 177 22.55 -0.25 -4.45
C GLY A 177 22.68 -0.60 -2.96
N LEU A 178 22.91 -1.88 -2.60
CA LEU A 178 23.01 -2.32 -1.20
C LEU A 178 24.46 -2.23 -0.69
N ILE A 179 24.70 -1.49 0.38
CA ILE A 179 26.01 -1.46 1.06
C ILE A 179 26.05 -2.58 2.09
N ALA A 180 27.04 -3.48 2.01
CA ALA A 180 27.17 -4.58 2.95
C ALA A 180 27.36 -4.08 4.39
N PRO A 181 26.79 -4.75 5.42
CA PRO A 181 26.87 -4.30 6.81
C PRO A 181 28.31 -4.03 7.30
N GLN A 182 29.27 -4.84 6.83
CA GLN A 182 30.69 -4.72 7.14
C GLN A 182 31.35 -3.48 6.54
N ASP A 183 30.91 -3.02 5.36
CA ASP A 183 31.44 -1.83 4.69
C ASP A 183 30.88 -0.54 5.29
N ARG A 184 29.62 -0.58 5.76
CA ARG A 184 28.97 0.53 6.48
C ARG A 184 29.73 0.93 7.74
N ALA A 185 30.26 -0.05 8.48
CA ALA A 185 31.04 0.17 9.70
C ALA A 185 32.46 0.71 9.42
N ALA A 186 33.01 0.44 8.23
CA ALA A 186 34.29 0.98 7.80
C ALA A 186 34.18 2.46 7.45
N GLU A 187 33.16 2.87 6.68
CA GLU A 187 32.93 4.28 6.31
C GLU A 187 32.69 5.19 7.52
N THR A 188 32.02 4.69 8.56
CA THR A 188 31.82 5.44 9.81
C THR A 188 33.13 5.63 10.59
N ARG A 189 34.06 4.66 10.54
CA ARG A 189 35.37 4.78 11.20
C ARG A 189 36.33 5.71 10.46
N THR A 190 36.30 5.73 9.13
CA THR A 190 37.21 6.57 8.33
C THR A 190 36.84 8.06 8.40
N LYS A 191 35.56 8.40 8.64
CA LYS A 191 35.11 9.79 8.82
C LYS A 191 35.46 10.37 10.21
N ASP A 192 35.69 9.51 11.21
CA ASP A 192 35.97 9.94 12.60
C ASP A 192 37.47 10.13 12.87
N THR A 193 38.35 9.58 12.02
CA THR A 193 39.79 9.86 12.07
C THR A 193 40.15 10.98 11.09
N GLY A 194 39.96 12.23 11.54
CA GLY A 194 40.44 13.41 10.81
C GLY A 194 41.90 13.25 10.39
N LYS A 195 42.16 13.42 9.08
CA LYS A 195 43.51 13.53 8.53
C LYS A 195 44.17 14.79 9.10
N VAL A 196 44.97 14.62 10.15
CA VAL A 196 46.03 15.56 10.48
C VAL A 196 47.24 15.18 9.64
N THR A 197 47.50 15.96 8.59
CA THR A 197 48.80 16.01 7.93
C THR A 197 49.34 17.42 8.04
N GLN A 198 50.32 17.59 8.91
CA GLN A 198 51.17 18.77 8.97
C GLN A 198 52.48 18.41 8.25
N ILE A 199 52.80 19.09 7.14
CA ILE A 199 54.17 19.17 6.61
C ILE A 199 54.42 20.59 6.07
N ASP A 200 55.52 21.17 6.56
CA ASP A 200 56.24 22.43 6.34
C ASP A 200 55.96 23.34 5.11
N GLY A 201 55.59 24.60 5.44
CA GLY A 201 56.27 25.81 4.96
C GLY A 201 56.10 26.27 3.49
N GLU A 202 55.21 27.28 3.27
CA GLU A 202 55.06 28.17 2.09
C GLU A 202 54.93 27.50 0.70
N THR A 203 53.86 27.69 -0.09
CA THR A 203 53.47 28.96 -0.72
C THR A 203 52.12 28.83 -1.45
N VAL A 204 51.40 29.97 -1.55
CA VAL A 204 50.33 30.37 -2.50
C VAL A 204 49.19 29.39 -2.82
N ALA A 205 48.04 29.59 -2.17
CA ALA A 205 46.76 29.08 -2.63
C ALA A 205 46.24 29.93 -3.80
N THR A 206 46.35 29.42 -5.03
CA THR A 206 45.46 29.83 -6.11
C THR A 206 44.05 29.40 -5.73
N LYS A 207 43.16 30.39 -5.56
CA LYS A 207 41.71 30.16 -5.46
C LYS A 207 41.23 29.55 -6.78
N GLU A 208 41.10 28.24 -6.82
CA GLU A 208 40.01 27.63 -7.58
C GLU A 208 38.81 27.55 -6.64
N VAL A 209 37.75 28.20 -7.08
CA VAL A 209 36.45 28.16 -6.42
C VAL A 209 35.90 26.76 -6.68
N GLU A 210 36.29 25.79 -5.86
CA GLU A 210 35.51 24.58 -5.68
C GLU A 210 34.20 25.01 -5.03
N THR A 211 33.12 24.99 -5.80
CA THR A 211 31.76 25.03 -5.26
C THR A 211 31.62 23.87 -4.29
N SER A 212 31.76 24.16 -3.00
CA SER A 212 31.69 23.18 -1.92
C SER A 212 30.30 22.56 -1.89
N THR A 213 30.15 21.39 -2.51
CA THR A 213 29.00 20.52 -2.27
C THR A 213 29.14 19.94 -0.86
N LEU A 214 28.12 20.11 -0.03
CA LEU A 214 28.08 19.53 1.32
C LEU A 214 28.17 17.99 1.20
N SER A 215 28.97 17.34 2.06
CA SER A 215 29.04 15.87 2.07
C SER A 215 27.67 15.27 2.37
N ALA A 216 27.36 14.07 1.84
CA ALA A 216 26.05 13.43 2.04
C ALA A 216 25.67 13.29 3.53
N ALA A 217 26.63 12.91 4.39
CA ALA A 217 26.40 12.80 5.83
C ALA A 217 26.13 14.16 6.47
N LEU A 218 26.86 15.21 6.06
CA LEU A 218 26.63 16.57 6.55
C LEU A 218 25.27 17.11 6.06
N THR A 219 24.87 16.79 4.83
CA THR A 219 23.56 17.13 4.29
C THR A 219 22.44 16.40 5.04
N GLU A 220 22.61 15.12 5.38
CA GLU A 220 21.70 14.36 6.23
C GLU A 220 21.56 15.00 7.61
N ASP A 221 22.66 15.25 8.31
CA ASP A 221 22.64 15.88 9.64
C ASP A 221 21.96 17.26 9.63
N LEU A 222 22.27 18.09 8.62
CA LEU A 222 21.65 19.40 8.45
C LEU A 222 20.16 19.30 8.10
N THR A 223 19.75 18.31 7.31
CA THR A 223 18.34 18.10 6.97
C THR A 223 17.53 17.47 8.10
N VAL A 224 18.15 16.65 8.95
CA VAL A 224 17.57 16.18 10.22
C VAL A 224 17.30 17.37 11.15
N GLN A 225 18.29 18.25 11.35
CA GLN A 225 18.10 19.46 12.16
C GLN A 225 17.04 20.39 11.57
N ARG A 226 17.03 20.58 10.25
CA ARG A 226 16.00 21.35 9.54
C ARG A 226 14.60 20.74 9.74
N THR A 227 14.49 19.41 9.68
CA THR A 227 13.21 18.71 9.90
C THR A 227 12.71 18.89 11.32
N ALA A 228 13.60 18.78 12.31
CA ALA A 228 13.27 19.04 13.71
C ALA A 228 12.80 20.50 13.94
N ALA A 229 13.50 21.47 13.36
CA ALA A 229 13.10 22.88 13.44
C ALA A 229 11.75 23.13 12.75
N LEU A 230 11.54 22.56 11.56
CA LEU A 230 10.27 22.64 10.84
C LEU A 230 9.13 22.02 11.63
N ALA A 231 9.35 20.88 12.30
CA ALA A 231 8.36 20.22 13.14
C ALA A 231 7.95 21.09 14.35
N VAL A 232 8.93 21.74 15.01
CA VAL A 232 8.66 22.66 16.14
C VAL A 232 7.87 23.89 15.68
N GLU A 233 8.20 24.47 14.53
CA GLU A 233 7.49 25.64 14.00
C GLU A 233 6.09 25.27 13.47
N LEU A 234 5.95 24.11 12.81
CA LEU A 234 4.66 23.59 12.35
C LEU A 234 3.73 23.30 13.54
N ALA A 235 4.26 22.78 14.65
CA ALA A 235 3.48 22.52 15.86
C ALA A 235 2.91 23.80 16.51
N LYS A 236 3.49 24.97 16.24
CA LYS A 236 2.99 26.28 16.70
C LYS A 236 1.94 26.88 15.75
N ARG A 237 1.67 26.23 14.61
CA ARG A 237 0.79 26.71 13.53
C ARG A 237 -0.28 25.67 13.22
N PRO A 238 -1.32 25.53 14.07
CA PRO A 238 -2.38 24.53 13.89
C PRO A 238 -3.08 24.63 12.53
N ASP A 239 -3.23 25.83 11.98
CA ASP A 239 -3.75 26.12 10.65
C ASP A 239 -2.94 25.40 9.56
N VAL A 240 -1.61 25.51 9.62
CA VAL A 240 -0.68 24.92 8.65
C VAL A 240 -0.51 23.42 8.88
N ALA A 241 -0.55 22.96 10.13
CA ALA A 241 -0.48 21.54 10.46
C ALA A 241 -1.70 20.76 9.95
N ILE A 242 -2.90 21.34 10.08
CA ILE A 242 -4.14 20.82 9.50
C ILE A 242 -4.01 20.78 7.98
N LEU A 243 -3.60 21.88 7.35
CA LEU A 243 -3.39 21.95 5.90
C LEU A 243 -2.43 20.85 5.41
N ALA A 244 -1.26 20.69 6.03
CA ALA A 244 -0.23 19.72 5.62
C ALA A 244 -0.71 18.26 5.79
N THR A 245 -1.49 17.99 6.83
CA THR A 245 -2.13 16.67 7.08
C THR A 245 -3.17 16.38 6.00
N THR A 246 -4.06 17.34 5.73
CA THR A 246 -5.07 17.27 4.67
C THR A 246 -4.45 17.05 3.30
N TYR A 247 -3.42 17.83 2.95
CA TYR A 247 -2.66 17.67 1.71
C TYR A 247 -2.10 16.25 1.56
N SER A 248 -1.50 15.71 2.62
CA SER A 248 -0.86 14.39 2.58
C SER A 248 -1.86 13.25 2.41
N LEU A 249 -3.03 13.35 3.05
CA LEU A 249 -4.11 12.39 2.87
C LEU A 249 -4.74 12.45 1.47
N ALA A 250 -4.94 13.66 0.92
CA ALA A 250 -5.47 13.85 -0.43
C ALA A 250 -4.50 13.29 -1.48
N LEU A 251 -3.20 13.54 -1.31
CA LEU A 251 -2.15 13.05 -2.21
C LEU A 251 -2.16 11.52 -2.30
N GLN A 252 -2.27 10.84 -1.16
CA GLN A 252 -2.35 9.37 -1.13
C GLN A 252 -3.65 8.81 -1.67
N HIS A 253 -4.77 9.52 -1.50
CA HIS A 253 -6.07 9.01 -1.91
C HIS A 253 -6.31 9.17 -3.40
N PHE A 254 -6.05 10.36 -3.93
CA PHE A 254 -6.43 10.73 -5.30
C PHE A 254 -5.32 10.52 -6.32
N TYR A 255 -4.07 10.36 -5.90
CA TYR A 255 -2.92 10.31 -6.81
C TYR A 255 -2.04 9.06 -6.65
N SER A 256 -2.57 7.99 -6.02
CA SER A 256 -1.83 6.74 -5.78
C SER A 256 -1.48 5.95 -7.05
N GLY A 257 -2.15 6.18 -8.18
CA GLY A 257 -1.89 5.50 -9.46
C GLY A 257 -0.75 6.07 -10.30
N TYR A 258 -0.21 7.25 -9.94
CA TYR A 258 0.82 7.95 -10.72
C TYR A 258 2.24 7.84 -10.14
N TYR A 259 2.40 7.18 -8.99
CA TYR A 259 3.68 7.12 -8.28
C TYR A 259 3.97 5.71 -7.77
N ASP A 260 5.25 5.35 -7.77
CA ASP A 260 5.76 4.11 -7.17
C ASP A 260 5.35 4.03 -5.70
N ALA A 261 4.51 3.05 -5.35
CA ALA A 261 4.01 2.80 -4.00
C ALA A 261 5.12 2.49 -2.98
N SER A 262 6.36 2.29 -3.43
CA SER A 262 7.54 2.09 -2.58
C SER A 262 8.19 3.40 -2.09
N LYS A 263 7.82 4.57 -2.65
CA LYS A 263 8.41 5.87 -2.30
C LYS A 263 7.40 6.81 -1.62
N PRO A 264 7.80 7.53 -0.55
CA PRO A 264 6.92 8.47 0.14
C PRO A 264 6.62 9.72 -0.70
N ILE A 265 5.34 9.96 -1.00
CA ILE A 265 4.90 11.08 -1.88
C ILE A 265 4.78 12.42 -1.09
N SER A 266 4.67 12.39 0.25
CA SER A 266 4.57 13.59 1.11
C SER A 266 5.64 13.61 2.23
N ALA A 267 6.06 14.80 2.67
CA ALA A 267 6.91 14.95 3.86
C ALA A 267 6.19 14.59 5.18
N VAL A 268 4.86 14.70 5.21
CA VAL A 268 4.03 14.24 6.34
C VAL A 268 3.50 12.84 6.00
N GLN A 269 4.00 11.85 6.71
CA GLN A 269 3.71 10.44 6.48
C GLN A 269 2.52 9.98 7.32
N ILE A 270 1.36 9.78 6.67
CA ILE A 270 0.17 9.19 7.29
C ILE A 270 -0.14 7.92 6.50
N LYS A 271 0.12 6.73 7.01
CA LYS A 271 -0.04 5.52 6.20
C LYS A 271 -1.52 5.17 6.02
N ARG A 272 -2.05 5.27 4.80
CA ARG A 272 -3.37 4.69 4.44
C ARG A 272 -3.23 3.19 4.21
N GLU A 273 -4.00 2.40 4.95
CA GLU A 273 -4.26 1.00 4.61
C GLU A 273 -5.68 0.91 4.07
N ALA A 274 -5.81 0.85 2.74
CA ALA A 274 -7.12 0.73 2.11
C ALA A 274 -7.83 -0.53 2.65
N PRO A 275 -9.12 -0.44 3.02
CA PRO A 275 -9.87 -1.64 3.35
C PRO A 275 -9.91 -2.57 2.13
N PRO A 276 -9.98 -3.90 2.34
CA PRO A 276 -10.11 -4.83 1.23
C PRO A 276 -11.38 -4.52 0.41
N ARG A 277 -11.30 -4.72 -0.91
CA ARG A 277 -12.42 -4.48 -1.83
C ARG A 277 -13.67 -5.21 -1.36
N ALA A 278 -14.78 -4.49 -1.27
CA ALA A 278 -16.08 -5.06 -0.97
C ALA A 278 -16.54 -5.97 -2.14
N SER A 279 -17.25 -7.06 -1.85
CA SER A 279 -17.92 -7.84 -2.90
C SER A 279 -18.97 -7.01 -3.62
N ASP A 280 -19.31 -7.35 -4.87
CA ASP A 280 -20.24 -6.56 -5.68
C ASP A 280 -21.62 -6.37 -5.00
N GLU A 281 -22.11 -7.40 -4.29
CA GLU A 281 -23.33 -7.34 -3.47
C GLU A 281 -23.24 -6.30 -2.33
N MET A 282 -22.06 -6.13 -1.74
CA MET A 282 -21.82 -5.23 -0.61
C MET A 282 -21.52 -3.80 -1.08
N ALA A 283 -20.94 -3.65 -2.28
CA ALA A 283 -20.65 -2.35 -2.90
C ALA A 283 -21.90 -1.48 -3.10
N GLN A 284 -23.10 -2.10 -3.13
CA GLN A 284 -24.38 -1.41 -3.31
C GLN A 284 -25.05 -0.98 -1.99
N THR A 285 -24.38 -1.14 -0.85
CA THR A 285 -24.95 -0.72 0.43
C THR A 285 -25.02 0.81 0.54
N PRO A 286 -26.05 1.38 1.22
CA PRO A 286 -26.21 2.84 1.33
C PRO A 286 -24.99 3.56 1.90
N ALA A 287 -24.28 2.95 2.85
CA ALA A 287 -23.07 3.53 3.44
C ALA A 287 -21.89 3.59 2.44
N ILE A 288 -21.68 2.54 1.64
CA ILE A 288 -20.62 2.53 0.63
C ILE A 288 -20.93 3.53 -0.49
N LEU A 289 -22.18 3.60 -0.94
CA LEU A 289 -22.61 4.58 -1.94
C LEU A 289 -22.47 6.02 -1.43
N ALA A 290 -22.86 6.29 -0.17
CA ALA A 290 -22.70 7.61 0.44
C ALA A 290 -21.22 8.02 0.55
N LEU A 291 -20.34 7.09 0.89
CA LEU A 291 -18.89 7.34 0.94
C LEU A 291 -18.32 7.66 -0.46
N ALA A 292 -18.76 6.92 -1.50
CA ALA A 292 -18.37 7.19 -2.88
C ALA A 292 -18.89 8.54 -3.39
N SER A 293 -20.12 8.94 -3.00
CA SER A 293 -20.67 10.27 -3.33
C SER A 293 -19.87 11.40 -2.67
N LEU A 294 -19.47 11.24 -1.40
CA LEU A 294 -18.60 12.21 -0.71
C LEU A 294 -17.24 12.35 -1.41
N GLU A 295 -16.64 11.23 -1.84
CA GLU A 295 -15.39 11.24 -2.59
C GLU A 295 -15.55 11.97 -3.94
N ALA A 296 -16.62 11.69 -4.68
CA ALA A 296 -16.90 12.33 -5.96
C ALA A 296 -17.11 13.84 -5.83
N GLU A 297 -17.87 14.30 -4.82
CA GLU A 297 -18.09 15.73 -4.55
C GLU A 297 -16.75 16.47 -4.34
N TRP A 298 -15.83 15.87 -3.58
CA TRP A 298 -14.52 16.47 -3.36
C TRP A 298 -13.61 16.40 -4.59
N LYS A 299 -13.67 15.33 -5.40
CA LYS A 299 -12.95 15.25 -6.69
C LYS A 299 -13.37 16.33 -7.70
N GLU A 300 -14.61 16.81 -7.62
CA GLU A 300 -15.08 17.93 -8.44
C GLU A 300 -14.52 19.27 -7.96
N ARG A 301 -14.36 19.44 -6.65
CA ARG A 301 -13.90 20.68 -6.02
C ARG A 301 -12.37 20.85 -6.03
N LEU A 302 -11.63 19.74 -6.03
CA LEU A 302 -10.18 19.72 -6.03
C LEU A 302 -9.60 19.97 -7.44
N PRO A 303 -8.37 20.52 -7.54
CA PRO A 303 -7.68 20.64 -8.81
C PRO A 303 -7.52 19.29 -9.53
N LYS A 304 -7.60 19.30 -10.86
CA LYS A 304 -7.43 18.09 -11.68
C LYS A 304 -5.99 17.59 -11.72
N THR A 305 -5.05 18.49 -11.51
CA THR A 305 -3.59 18.29 -11.58
C THR A 305 -2.99 18.33 -10.17
N ALA A 306 -2.18 17.33 -9.83
CA ALA A 306 -1.58 17.21 -8.50
C ALA A 306 -0.68 18.40 -8.12
N ALA A 307 0.02 18.96 -9.11
CA ALA A 307 0.93 20.09 -8.93
C ALA A 307 0.22 21.34 -8.34
N ASP A 308 -1.06 21.53 -8.65
CA ASP A 308 -1.82 22.71 -8.24
C ASP A 308 -2.50 22.54 -6.87
N LEU A 309 -2.49 21.32 -6.30
CA LEU A 309 -3.17 21.02 -5.05
C LEU A 309 -2.57 21.80 -3.87
N TRP A 310 -1.25 22.01 -3.86
CA TRP A 310 -0.58 22.76 -2.80
C TRP A 310 -1.08 24.20 -2.75
N ASP A 311 -1.07 24.88 -3.88
CA ASP A 311 -1.49 26.28 -3.99
C ASP A 311 -3.00 26.41 -3.73
N TRP A 312 -3.80 25.45 -4.18
CA TRP A 312 -5.22 25.38 -3.83
C TRP A 312 -5.43 25.31 -2.32
N CYS A 313 -4.75 24.38 -1.63
CA CYS A 313 -4.82 24.25 -0.18
C CYS A 313 -4.35 25.52 0.53
N ALA A 314 -3.27 26.15 0.07
CA ALA A 314 -2.74 27.39 0.63
C ALA A 314 -3.72 28.57 0.46
N SER A 315 -4.55 28.55 -0.59
CA SER A 315 -5.57 29.58 -0.86
C SER A 315 -6.93 29.29 -0.20
N ALA A 316 -7.16 28.06 0.27
CA ALA A 316 -8.44 27.63 0.83
C ALA A 316 -8.70 28.24 2.22
N THR A 317 -9.97 28.45 2.56
CA THR A 317 -10.35 28.91 3.90
C THR A 317 -10.06 27.83 4.95
N PRO A 318 -9.79 28.20 6.22
CA PRO A 318 -9.62 27.23 7.30
C PRO A 318 -10.80 26.26 7.43
N GLU A 319 -12.02 26.74 7.23
CA GLU A 319 -13.23 25.91 7.22
C GLU A 319 -13.21 24.88 6.08
N THR A 320 -12.79 25.27 4.88
CA THR A 320 -12.66 24.34 3.73
C THR A 320 -11.63 23.26 4.00
N LEU A 321 -10.48 23.63 4.57
CA LEU A 321 -9.42 22.70 4.93
C LEU A 321 -9.85 21.72 6.03
N LEU A 322 -10.63 22.20 7.01
CA LEU A 322 -11.23 21.36 8.06
C LEU A 322 -12.28 20.39 7.49
N ASN A 323 -13.13 20.85 6.57
CA ASN A 323 -14.12 20.00 5.92
C ASN A 323 -13.44 18.92 5.04
N LEU A 324 -12.40 19.30 4.29
CA LEU A 324 -11.60 18.35 3.52
C LEU A 324 -10.88 17.34 4.45
N LEU A 325 -10.27 17.81 5.55
CA LEU A 325 -9.66 16.92 6.55
C LEU A 325 -10.66 15.91 7.10
N THR A 326 -11.89 16.36 7.38
CA THR A 326 -12.97 15.52 7.93
C THR A 326 -13.30 14.38 6.96
N VAL A 327 -13.48 14.70 5.67
CA VAL A 327 -13.77 13.67 4.66
C VAL A 327 -12.58 12.75 4.46
N LEU A 328 -11.36 13.28 4.38
CA LEU A 328 -10.15 12.47 4.25
C LEU A 328 -9.92 11.53 5.45
N THR A 329 -10.26 11.98 6.66
CA THR A 329 -10.22 11.15 7.88
C THR A 329 -11.22 9.99 7.78
N GLY A 330 -12.44 10.26 7.31
CA GLY A 330 -13.45 9.23 7.07
C GLY A 330 -13.03 8.22 6.00
N LEU A 331 -12.49 8.69 4.86
CA LEU A 331 -11.98 7.85 3.77
C LEU A 331 -10.74 7.02 4.14
N SER A 332 -10.05 7.39 5.22
CA SER A 332 -8.88 6.70 5.76
C SER A 332 -9.22 5.73 6.89
N LEU A 333 -10.47 5.71 7.38
CA LEU A 333 -10.90 4.82 8.45
C LEU A 333 -10.93 3.36 7.94
N ASN A 334 -10.23 2.47 8.64
CA ASN A 334 -10.26 1.04 8.36
C ASN A 334 -10.58 0.24 9.64
N ALA A 335 -11.84 -0.15 9.76
CA ALA A 335 -12.37 -0.98 10.85
C ALA A 335 -12.64 -2.43 10.42
N THR A 336 -12.16 -2.86 9.24
CA THR A 336 -12.48 -4.18 8.68
C THR A 336 -11.77 -5.30 9.45
N GLN A 337 -12.48 -6.34 9.88
CA GLN A 337 -11.86 -7.53 10.50
C GLN A 337 -11.43 -8.53 9.43
N GLN A 338 -10.13 -8.83 9.34
CA GLN A 338 -9.61 -9.84 8.41
C GLN A 338 -9.36 -11.20 9.09
N ARG A 339 -9.45 -12.30 8.33
CA ARG A 339 -9.38 -13.69 8.82
C ARG A 339 -8.09 -14.04 9.58
N HIS A 340 -6.98 -13.36 9.29
CA HIS A 340 -5.66 -13.65 9.87
C HIS A 340 -5.16 -12.54 10.82
N GLU A 341 -6.02 -11.60 11.20
CA GLU A 341 -5.65 -10.47 12.04
C GLU A 341 -5.63 -10.87 13.52
N LYS A 342 -4.45 -10.85 14.14
CA LYS A 342 -4.22 -11.28 15.53
C LYS A 342 -4.21 -10.14 16.55
N ARG A 343 -4.28 -8.87 16.12
CA ARG A 343 -4.18 -7.68 16.98
C ARG A 343 -5.51 -6.91 16.97
N HIS A 344 -6.15 -6.81 18.14
CA HIS A 344 -7.46 -6.16 18.32
C HIS A 344 -7.40 -4.63 18.48
N THR A 345 -6.21 -4.05 18.66
CA THR A 345 -6.05 -2.61 18.97
C THR A 345 -6.62 -1.66 17.91
N ARG A 346 -6.67 -2.09 16.64
CA ARG A 346 -7.28 -1.29 15.56
C ARG A 346 -8.80 -1.23 15.69
N HIS A 347 -9.43 -2.35 16.04
CA HIS A 347 -10.88 -2.43 16.25
C HIS A 347 -11.30 -1.74 17.55
N ASP A 348 -10.51 -1.87 18.62
CA ASP A 348 -10.75 -1.14 19.88
C ASP A 348 -10.70 0.39 19.69
N ASN A 349 -9.86 0.88 18.78
CA ASN A 349 -9.79 2.29 18.40
C ASN A 349 -10.96 2.69 17.49
N ALA A 350 -11.36 1.82 16.55
CA ALA A 350 -12.54 2.04 15.73
C ALA A 350 -13.82 2.12 16.58
N ASP A 351 -13.93 1.31 17.64
CA ASP A 351 -15.04 1.35 18.58
C ASP A 351 -15.08 2.66 19.38
N GLN A 352 -13.93 3.23 19.74
CA GLN A 352 -13.85 4.55 20.37
C GLN A 352 -14.36 5.65 19.42
N ILE A 353 -14.01 5.59 18.13
CA ILE A 353 -14.52 6.50 17.11
C ILE A 353 -16.03 6.32 16.95
N ALA A 354 -16.51 5.07 16.85
CA ALA A 354 -17.92 4.75 16.72
C ALA A 354 -18.75 5.29 17.90
N ARG A 355 -18.23 5.21 19.13
CA ARG A 355 -18.86 5.85 20.31
C ARG A 355 -18.87 7.37 20.21
N ALA A 356 -17.74 7.98 19.83
CA ALA A 356 -17.60 9.43 19.78
C ALA A 356 -18.54 10.08 18.75
N ILE A 357 -18.74 9.43 17.60
CA ILE A 357 -19.66 9.91 16.55
C ILE A 357 -21.10 9.39 16.76
N ASN A 358 -21.35 8.62 17.82
CA ASN A 358 -22.61 7.94 18.09
C ASN A 358 -23.12 7.16 16.86
N CYS A 359 -22.25 6.32 16.28
CA CYS A 359 -22.54 5.56 15.07
C CYS A 359 -23.70 4.59 15.31
N ASP A 360 -24.77 4.76 14.54
CA ASP A 360 -25.94 3.88 14.54
C ASP A 360 -25.98 3.05 13.25
N MET A 361 -25.52 1.81 13.34
CA MET A 361 -25.51 0.89 12.21
C MET A 361 -26.90 0.46 11.73
N THR A 362 -27.97 0.71 12.48
CA THR A 362 -29.34 0.42 12.02
C THR A 362 -29.80 1.35 10.90
N LEU A 363 -29.14 2.52 10.75
CA LEU A 363 -29.36 3.45 9.65
C LEU A 363 -28.67 3.01 8.35
N HIS A 364 -27.68 2.14 8.45
CA HIS A 364 -26.80 1.76 7.34
C HIS A 364 -26.97 0.31 6.90
N TRP A 365 -27.54 -0.54 7.75
CA TRP A 365 -27.67 -1.97 7.51
C TRP A 365 -28.96 -2.54 8.11
N GLN A 366 -29.58 -3.48 7.39
CA GLN A 366 -30.70 -4.27 7.88
C GLN A 366 -30.53 -5.75 7.56
N PRO A 367 -30.99 -6.65 8.46
CA PRO A 367 -30.92 -8.09 8.22
C PRO A 367 -31.87 -8.51 7.10
N ASP A 368 -31.36 -9.30 6.16
CA ASP A 368 -32.10 -9.77 4.99
C ASP A 368 -31.99 -11.29 4.78
N ALA A 369 -32.67 -11.79 3.75
CA ALA A 369 -32.67 -13.21 3.43
C ALA A 369 -31.27 -13.71 3.01
N ALA A 370 -30.47 -12.88 2.34
CA ALA A 370 -29.14 -13.22 1.88
C ALA A 370 -28.17 -13.44 3.06
N PHE A 371 -28.23 -12.58 4.08
CA PHE A 371 -27.50 -12.72 5.32
C PHE A 371 -27.85 -14.03 6.05
N PHE A 372 -29.14 -14.31 6.27
CA PHE A 372 -29.55 -15.50 7.02
C PHE A 372 -29.35 -16.81 6.24
N ARG A 373 -29.32 -16.78 4.90
CA ARG A 373 -28.99 -17.97 4.09
C ARG A 373 -27.68 -18.62 4.52
N ARG A 374 -26.70 -17.80 4.94
CA ARG A 374 -25.35 -18.24 5.37
C ARG A 374 -25.24 -18.57 6.88
N ARG A 375 -26.33 -18.52 7.65
CA ARG A 375 -26.32 -18.74 9.11
C ARG A 375 -27.05 -20.01 9.51
N SER A 376 -26.82 -20.57 10.70
CA SER A 376 -27.54 -21.77 11.17
C SER A 376 -28.97 -21.41 11.62
N LYS A 377 -29.87 -22.39 11.68
CA LYS A 377 -31.23 -22.18 12.25
C LYS A 377 -31.18 -21.85 13.75
N ALA A 378 -30.14 -22.31 14.45
CA ALA A 378 -29.89 -21.95 15.85
C ALA A 378 -29.59 -20.46 15.98
N PHE A 379 -28.67 -19.93 15.18
CA PHE A 379 -28.37 -18.50 15.14
C PHE A 379 -29.61 -17.65 14.83
N MET A 380 -30.46 -18.10 13.90
CA MET A 380 -31.72 -17.42 13.59
C MET A 380 -32.66 -17.38 14.80
N ALA A 381 -32.79 -18.48 15.54
CA ALA A 381 -33.64 -18.54 16.74
C ALA A 381 -33.12 -17.61 17.85
N ASP A 382 -31.80 -17.52 18.01
CA ASP A 382 -31.17 -16.59 18.94
C ASP A 382 -31.44 -15.14 18.53
N ALA A 383 -31.28 -14.81 17.24
CA ALA A 383 -31.58 -13.49 16.68
C ALA A 383 -33.03 -13.07 16.89
N ILE A 384 -34.00 -13.97 16.66
CA ILE A 384 -35.43 -13.68 16.91
C ILE A 384 -35.68 -13.41 18.40
N THR A 385 -35.09 -14.25 19.26
CA THR A 385 -35.26 -14.14 20.71
C THR A 385 -34.72 -12.80 21.22
N GLU A 386 -33.56 -12.40 20.72
CA GLU A 386 -32.92 -11.13 21.06
C GLU A 386 -33.67 -9.92 20.50
N ALA A 387 -34.14 -9.98 19.25
CA ALA A 387 -34.83 -8.87 18.60
C ALA A 387 -36.24 -8.60 19.15
N SER A 388 -36.94 -9.64 19.62
CA SER A 388 -38.39 -9.60 19.84
C SER A 388 -38.85 -9.98 21.24
N GLY A 389 -37.95 -10.42 22.12
CA GLY A 389 -38.28 -10.88 23.47
C GLY A 389 -39.27 -12.05 23.50
N ASP A 390 -40.02 -12.18 24.59
CA ASP A 390 -40.89 -13.35 24.84
C ASP A 390 -42.01 -13.55 23.80
N SER A 391 -42.46 -12.47 23.16
CA SER A 391 -43.57 -12.44 22.20
C SER A 391 -43.33 -13.30 20.94
N TYR A 392 -42.07 -13.59 20.60
CA TYR A 392 -41.70 -14.43 19.45
C TYR A 392 -41.00 -15.74 19.85
N SER A 393 -40.99 -16.08 21.16
CA SER A 393 -40.33 -17.30 21.65
C SER A 393 -40.91 -18.59 21.04
N ALA A 394 -42.19 -18.60 20.66
CA ALA A 394 -42.83 -19.72 19.97
C ALA A 394 -42.31 -19.87 18.52
N VAL A 395 -42.06 -18.76 17.82
CA VAL A 395 -41.51 -18.74 16.46
C VAL A 395 -40.06 -19.24 16.48
N ALA A 396 -39.24 -18.74 17.42
CA ALA A 396 -37.87 -19.17 17.62
C ALA A 396 -37.77 -20.69 17.93
N LYS A 397 -38.63 -21.21 18.81
CA LYS A 397 -38.71 -22.65 19.13
C LYS A 397 -39.20 -23.52 17.97
N GLY A 398 -39.96 -22.94 17.04
CA GLY A 398 -40.48 -23.60 15.85
C GLY A 398 -39.49 -23.73 14.70
N LEU A 399 -38.51 -22.82 14.61
CA LEU A 399 -37.53 -22.75 13.51
C LEU A 399 -36.83 -24.08 13.17
N PRO A 400 -36.39 -24.91 14.14
CA PRO A 400 -35.70 -26.17 13.82
C PRO A 400 -36.54 -27.14 12.97
N LYS A 401 -37.88 -27.07 13.09
CA LYS A 401 -38.84 -27.97 12.40
C LYS A 401 -39.20 -27.49 10.99
N LEU A 402 -38.88 -26.25 10.63
CA LEU A 402 -39.21 -25.66 9.34
C LEU A 402 -38.17 -26.00 8.25
N GLY A 403 -38.54 -25.87 6.98
CA GLY A 403 -37.58 -25.83 5.88
C GLY A 403 -36.60 -24.67 6.02
N LYS A 404 -35.42 -24.73 5.39
CA LYS A 404 -34.42 -23.66 5.48
C LYS A 404 -34.93 -22.32 4.93
N ALA A 405 -35.70 -22.37 3.85
CA ALA A 405 -36.31 -21.18 3.23
C ALA A 405 -37.35 -20.54 4.16
N ASP A 406 -38.32 -21.33 4.64
CA ASP A 406 -39.37 -20.86 5.57
C ASP A 406 -38.77 -20.31 6.88
N ALA A 407 -37.67 -20.94 7.35
CA ALA A 407 -36.93 -20.45 8.52
C ALA A 407 -36.32 -19.06 8.29
N ILE A 408 -35.76 -18.80 7.10
CA ILE A 408 -35.20 -17.49 6.75
C ILE A 408 -36.32 -16.45 6.66
N GLU A 409 -37.42 -16.76 5.99
CA GLU A 409 -38.56 -15.85 5.83
C GLU A 409 -39.17 -15.47 7.19
N ALA A 410 -39.43 -16.46 8.05
CA ALA A 410 -39.92 -16.24 9.40
C ALA A 410 -38.94 -15.41 10.25
N THR A 411 -37.63 -15.59 10.05
CA THR A 411 -36.59 -14.83 10.76
C THR A 411 -36.58 -13.37 10.32
N VAL A 412 -36.53 -13.11 9.01
CA VAL A 412 -36.58 -11.74 8.46
C VAL A 412 -37.82 -11.01 8.97
N ALA A 413 -39.01 -11.60 8.84
CA ALA A 413 -40.24 -11.01 9.35
C ALA A 413 -40.22 -10.75 10.88
N ALA A 414 -39.47 -11.55 11.63
CA ALA A 414 -39.34 -11.42 13.07
C ALA A 414 -38.23 -10.45 13.52
N VAL A 415 -37.26 -10.09 12.69
CA VAL A 415 -36.19 -9.14 13.09
C VAL A 415 -36.25 -7.81 12.36
N SER A 416 -36.86 -7.74 11.18
CA SER A 416 -36.97 -6.51 10.39
C SER A 416 -37.76 -5.44 11.16
N GLY A 417 -37.22 -4.22 11.16
CA GLY A 417 -37.83 -3.07 11.85
C GLY A 417 -37.68 -3.06 13.39
N ARG A 418 -36.92 -3.98 13.98
CA ARG A 418 -36.70 -4.07 15.44
C ARG A 418 -35.30 -3.65 15.89
N SER A 419 -34.60 -2.85 15.09
CA SER A 419 -33.24 -2.35 15.38
C SER A 419 -32.21 -3.42 15.76
N TRP A 420 -32.48 -4.68 15.40
CA TRP A 420 -31.58 -5.79 15.72
C TRP A 420 -30.39 -5.79 14.77
N LEU A 421 -29.19 -5.92 15.35
CA LEU A 421 -27.92 -6.00 14.64
C LEU A 421 -27.13 -7.24 15.11
N PRO A 422 -26.40 -7.95 14.22
CA PRO A 422 -25.42 -8.94 14.64
C PRO A 422 -24.29 -8.26 15.44
N THR A 423 -23.67 -9.00 16.37
CA THR A 423 -22.70 -8.47 17.34
C THR A 423 -21.59 -7.60 16.73
N VAL A 424 -21.07 -8.00 15.56
CA VAL A 424 -19.98 -7.28 14.85
C VAL A 424 -20.39 -5.89 14.34
N LEU A 425 -21.68 -5.60 14.22
CA LEU A 425 -22.20 -4.30 13.78
C LEU A 425 -22.67 -3.43 14.95
N ARG A 426 -22.54 -3.90 16.19
CA ARG A 426 -22.98 -3.13 17.37
C ARG A 426 -21.85 -2.23 17.83
N THR A 427 -22.16 -0.94 17.98
CA THR A 427 -21.30 0.00 18.70
C THR A 427 -21.26 -0.42 20.18
N PRO A 428 -20.09 -0.71 20.78
CA PRO A 428 -20.05 -1.14 22.16
C PRO A 428 -20.49 -0.02 23.10
N GLU A 429 -21.30 -0.34 24.11
CA GLU A 429 -21.83 0.64 25.08
C GLU A 429 -20.72 1.42 25.79
N ASN A 430 -21.04 2.67 26.12
CA ASN A 430 -20.12 3.64 26.66
C ASN A 430 -19.63 3.20 28.06
N VAL A 431 -18.36 2.78 28.17
CA VAL A 431 -17.67 2.81 29.48
C VAL A 431 -17.39 4.29 29.74
N ALA A 432 -17.96 4.84 30.81
CA ALA A 432 -17.95 6.26 31.15
C ALA A 432 -16.58 6.93 30.87
N PRO A 433 -16.56 8.18 30.39
CA PRO A 433 -15.33 8.88 30.06
C PRO A 433 -14.39 8.92 31.27
N ILE A 434 -13.09 8.70 31.04
CA ILE A 434 -12.06 9.11 31.98
C ILE A 434 -12.22 10.62 32.11
N SER A 435 -12.78 11.08 33.22
CA SER A 435 -12.89 12.50 33.55
C SER A 435 -11.52 13.15 33.34
N ALA A 436 -11.45 14.14 32.46
CA ALA A 436 -10.26 14.95 32.32
C ALA A 436 -9.92 15.54 33.70
N PRO A 437 -8.67 15.48 34.18
CA PRO A 437 -8.31 16.14 35.43
C PRO A 437 -8.58 17.64 35.27
N GLU A 438 -9.41 18.19 36.17
CA GLU A 438 -9.67 19.62 36.26
C GLU A 438 -8.33 20.36 36.34
N GLN A 439 -7.98 21.10 35.30
CA GLN A 439 -6.87 22.05 35.36
C GLN A 439 -7.29 23.17 36.31
N GLN A 440 -6.82 23.09 37.55
CA GLN A 440 -6.79 24.22 38.46
C GLN A 440 -5.84 25.26 37.87
N MET A 441 -6.40 26.27 37.21
CA MET A 441 -5.74 27.55 36.97
C MET A 441 -5.58 28.23 38.34
N GLU A 442 -4.40 28.10 38.92
CA GLU A 442 -3.98 28.96 40.02
C GLU A 442 -3.40 30.25 39.42
N GLU A 443 -4.23 31.29 39.45
CA GLU A 443 -3.87 32.68 39.20
C GLU A 443 -2.87 33.11 40.30
N ALA A 444 -1.60 33.29 39.93
CA ALA A 444 -0.63 33.97 40.78
C ALA A 444 -0.50 35.43 40.32
N ALA A 445 -1.03 36.32 41.15
CA ALA A 445 -0.83 37.77 41.13
C ALA A 445 0.61 38.17 41.51
#